data_AF-A0A2T4S573-F1
#
_entry.id   AF-A0A2T4S573-F1
#
_cell.length_a   1.000
_cell.length_b   1.000
_cell.length_c   1.000
_cell.angle_alpha   90.00
_cell.angle_beta   90.00
_cell.angle_gamma   90.00
#
_symmetry.space_group_name_H-M   'P 1'
#
loop_
_entity.id
_entity.type
_entity.pdbx_description
1 polymer ?
#
loop_
_entity_poly.entity_id
_entity_poly.type
_entity_poly.pdbx_seq_one_letter_code
_entity_poly.pdbx_strand_id
1 'polypeptide(L)'
;MARKQGKSLIVSGMSLNELLFGQYPKYNRQIYVSSSTYKQAQTIFKMASQQIKLLRSKSDLIRKSTEARKTDLAHITSESVFEPLSNNPDAVDGKDPTVAILDELASMPDDEMYSRFKTGMTLQKNPLTLLISTAGDNLNSQMYQE
;
A
#
# COMPACT_ATOMS: atom_id res chain seq x y z
N MET A 1 11.22 12.23 -7.46
CA MET A 1 11.54 11.49 -8.72
C MET A 1 10.62 11.95 -9.87
N ALA A 2 11.08 12.02 -11.12
CA ALA A 2 10.31 12.47 -12.28
C ALA A 2 9.05 11.61 -12.61
N ARG A 3 8.01 12.22 -13.20
CA ARG A 3 6.76 11.54 -13.59
C ARG A 3 7.02 10.35 -14.55
N LYS A 4 6.20 9.29 -14.46
CA LYS A 4 6.24 8.08 -15.33
C LYS A 4 7.50 7.19 -15.25
N GLN A 5 8.29 7.27 -14.17
CA GLN A 5 9.51 6.46 -13.97
C GLN A 5 9.27 5.08 -13.33
N GLY A 6 8.09 4.47 -13.49
CA GLY A 6 7.82 3.14 -12.96
C GLY A 6 7.71 3.01 -11.43
N LYS A 7 7.65 4.11 -10.68
CA LYS A 7 7.52 4.10 -9.21
C LYS A 7 6.37 3.22 -8.71
N SER A 8 5.17 3.41 -9.27
CA SER A 8 3.98 2.63 -8.90
C SER A 8 4.17 1.14 -9.15
N LEU A 9 4.95 0.76 -10.19
CA LEU A 9 5.28 -0.63 -10.47
C LEU A 9 6.20 -1.20 -9.39
N ILE A 10 7.29 -0.49 -9.04
CA ILE A 10 8.22 -0.90 -7.98
C ILE A 10 7.48 -1.09 -6.66
N VAL A 11 6.65 -0.11 -6.28
CA VAL A 11 5.88 -0.15 -5.03
C VAL A 11 4.89 -1.30 -5.04
N SER A 12 4.18 -1.53 -6.15
CA SER A 12 3.26 -2.68 -6.25
C SER A 12 3.99 -4.03 -6.07
N GLY A 13 5.23 -4.14 -6.58
CA GLY A 13 6.08 -5.32 -6.38
C GLY A 13 6.54 -5.46 -4.93
N MET A 14 6.92 -4.35 -4.27
CA MET A 14 7.25 -4.34 -2.84
C MET A 14 6.06 -4.77 -1.98
N SER A 15 4.86 -4.27 -2.26
CA SER A 15 3.62 -4.67 -1.56
C SER A 15 3.34 -6.16 -1.70
N LEU A 16 3.52 -6.72 -2.90
CA LEU A 16 3.36 -8.16 -3.12
C LEU A 16 4.44 -8.99 -2.44
N ASN A 17 5.69 -8.53 -2.48
CA ASN A 17 6.79 -9.21 -1.80
C ASN A 17 6.53 -9.25 -0.31
N GLU A 18 6.11 -8.13 0.28
CA GLU A 18 5.66 -8.11 1.67
C GLU A 18 4.53 -9.13 1.81
N LEU A 19 3.39 -9.00 1.13
CA LEU A 19 2.25 -9.92 1.27
C LEU A 19 2.64 -11.41 1.27
N LEU A 20 3.48 -11.83 0.33
CA LEU A 20 3.85 -13.24 0.14
C LEU A 20 4.99 -13.72 1.05
N PHE A 21 5.98 -12.88 1.33
CA PHE A 21 7.26 -13.33 1.89
C PHE A 21 7.69 -12.61 3.17
N GLY A 22 7.00 -11.55 3.55
CA GLY A 22 7.27 -10.86 4.81
C GLY A 22 7.10 -11.79 6.02
N GLN A 23 7.93 -11.54 7.03
CA GLN A 23 8.13 -12.46 8.16
C GLN A 23 7.61 -11.90 9.49
N TYR A 24 7.30 -10.60 9.53
CA TYR A 24 6.91 -9.92 10.76
C TYR A 24 5.80 -8.88 10.53
N PRO A 25 4.72 -8.92 11.34
CA PRO A 25 4.26 -10.07 12.13
C PRO A 25 4.04 -11.31 11.25
N LYS A 26 4.12 -12.51 11.83
CA LYS A 26 3.96 -13.75 11.05
C LYS A 26 2.56 -13.88 10.44
N TYR A 27 1.55 -13.29 11.09
CA TYR A 27 0.15 -13.31 10.70
C TYR A 27 -0.41 -11.89 10.67
N ASN A 28 -1.55 -11.72 9.98
CA ASN A 28 -2.33 -10.50 9.95
C ASN A 28 -1.54 -9.24 9.52
N ARG A 29 -0.69 -9.39 8.49
CA ARG A 29 0.01 -8.23 7.93
C ARG A 29 -0.96 -7.42 7.08
N GLN A 30 -1.03 -6.14 7.38
CA GLN A 30 -1.97 -5.21 6.78
C GLN A 30 -1.19 -4.20 5.93
N ILE A 31 -1.31 -4.36 4.62
CA ILE A 31 -0.63 -3.54 3.63
C ILE A 31 -1.69 -2.63 3.01
N TYR A 32 -1.48 -1.33 3.07
CA TYR A 32 -2.45 -0.38 2.55
C TYR A 32 -1.81 0.63 1.60
N VAL A 33 -2.56 0.98 0.55
CA VAL A 33 -2.20 2.07 -0.34
C VAL A 33 -3.30 3.11 -0.39
N SER A 34 -2.94 4.37 -0.24
CA SER A 34 -3.83 5.52 -0.40
C SER A 34 -3.18 6.59 -1.27
N SER A 35 -4.01 7.46 -1.80
CA SER A 35 -3.64 8.60 -2.66
C SER A 35 -4.73 9.66 -2.55
N SER A 36 -4.54 10.84 -3.14
CA SER A 36 -5.53 11.92 -3.15
C SER A 36 -6.93 11.47 -3.58
N THR A 37 -7.03 10.46 -4.45
CA THR A 37 -8.29 9.81 -4.80
C THR A 37 -8.18 8.28 -4.72
N TYR A 38 -9.28 7.62 -4.40
CA TYR A 38 -9.36 6.15 -4.41
C TYR A 38 -8.98 5.56 -5.77
N LYS A 39 -9.34 6.22 -6.87
CA LYS A 39 -9.00 5.79 -8.23
C LYS A 39 -7.49 5.81 -8.49
N GLN A 40 -6.75 6.77 -7.92
CA GLN A 40 -5.30 6.79 -7.99
C GLN A 40 -4.69 5.65 -7.16
N ALA A 41 -5.14 5.45 -5.92
CA ALA A 41 -4.70 4.33 -5.08
C ALA A 41 -4.92 2.95 -5.76
N GLN A 42 -6.06 2.80 -6.45
CA GLN A 42 -6.36 1.60 -7.24
C GLN A 42 -5.33 1.31 -8.35
N THR A 43 -4.53 2.29 -8.78
CA THR A 43 -3.52 2.07 -9.83
C THR A 43 -2.44 1.12 -9.37
N ILE A 44 -1.84 1.37 -8.19
CA ILE A 44 -0.83 0.48 -7.58
C ILE A 44 -1.46 -0.89 -7.27
N PHE A 45 -2.66 -0.90 -6.70
CA PHE A 45 -3.38 -2.14 -6.42
C PHE A 45 -3.64 -2.98 -7.68
N LYS A 46 -4.06 -2.37 -8.79
CA LYS A 46 -4.28 -3.07 -10.07
C LYS A 46 -2.99 -3.68 -10.60
N MET A 47 -1.86 -2.97 -10.51
CA MET A 47 -0.55 -3.49 -10.91
C MET A 47 -0.16 -4.72 -10.09
N ALA A 48 -0.37 -4.70 -8.77
CA ALA A 48 -0.16 -5.86 -7.92
C ALA A 48 -1.13 -7.00 -8.24
N SER A 49 -2.41 -6.69 -8.46
CA SER A 49 -3.43 -7.68 -8.84
C SER A 49 -3.09 -8.41 -10.14
N GLN A 50 -2.55 -7.71 -11.13
CA GLN A 50 -2.08 -8.32 -12.38
C GLN A 50 -0.87 -9.24 -12.14
N GLN A 51 0.11 -8.78 -11.38
CA GLN A 51 1.31 -9.56 -11.05
C GLN A 51 0.96 -10.83 -10.26
N ILE A 52 0.11 -10.74 -9.22
CA ILE A 52 -0.29 -11.92 -8.46
C ILE A 52 -1.09 -12.90 -9.32
N LYS A 53 -1.97 -12.42 -10.21
CA LYS A 53 -2.71 -13.30 -11.14
C LYS A 53 -1.77 -14.08 -12.07
N LEU A 54 -0.71 -13.43 -12.55
CA LEU A 54 0.33 -14.10 -13.33
C LEU A 54 1.13 -15.12 -12.52
N LEU A 55 1.42 -14.83 -11.25
CA LEU A 55 2.09 -15.80 -10.37
C LEU A 55 1.18 -17.00 -10.07
N ARG A 56 -0.11 -16.76 -9.82
CA ARG A 56 -1.12 -17.81 -9.59
C ARG A 56 -1.32 -18.71 -10.81
N SER A 57 -1.13 -18.21 -12.04
CA SER A 57 -1.22 -19.05 -13.25
C SER A 57 0.02 -19.94 -13.46
N LYS A 58 1.13 -19.64 -12.78
CA LYS A 58 2.41 -20.36 -12.90
C LYS A 58 2.74 -21.24 -11.70
N SER A 59 2.16 -20.97 -10.53
CA SER A 59 2.47 -21.66 -9.29
C SER A 59 1.20 -22.08 -8.55
N ASP A 60 1.02 -23.40 -8.43
CA ASP A 60 -0.07 -23.98 -7.64
C ASP A 60 0.01 -23.63 -6.17
N LEU A 61 1.23 -23.46 -5.63
CA LEU A 61 1.43 -23.04 -4.25
C LEU A 61 0.83 -21.65 -4.03
N ILE A 62 1.22 -20.68 -4.86
CA ILE A 62 0.71 -19.29 -4.78
C ILE A 62 -0.80 -19.26 -5.05
N ARG A 63 -1.27 -20.05 -6.02
CA ARG A 63 -2.71 -20.13 -6.34
C ARG A 63 -3.55 -20.58 -5.16
N LYS A 64 -3.07 -21.57 -4.40
CA LYS A 64 -3.75 -22.12 -3.21
C LYS A 64 -3.57 -21.26 -1.97
N SER A 65 -2.48 -20.50 -1.86
CA SER A 65 -2.21 -19.65 -0.70
C SER A 65 -2.73 -18.21 -0.86
N THR A 66 -3.24 -17.81 -2.02
CA THR A 66 -3.72 -16.44 -2.27
C THR A 66 -5.08 -16.33 -2.92
N GLU A 67 -5.79 -15.26 -2.55
CA GLU A 67 -6.98 -14.78 -3.24
C GLU A 67 -6.71 -13.41 -3.86
N ALA A 68 -7.19 -13.21 -5.09
CA ALA A 68 -7.13 -11.92 -5.76
C ALA A 68 -8.55 -11.44 -6.02
N ARG A 69 -9.05 -10.55 -5.15
CA ARG A 69 -10.40 -9.99 -5.17
C ARG A 69 -10.39 -8.63 -5.86
N LYS A 70 -11.57 -8.04 -6.07
CA LYS A 70 -11.69 -6.69 -6.65
C LYS A 70 -11.28 -5.61 -5.65
N THR A 71 -11.48 -5.89 -4.38
CA THR A 71 -11.26 -4.99 -3.24
C THR A 71 -9.86 -5.15 -2.68
N ASP A 72 -9.33 -6.36 -2.66
CA ASP A 72 -8.08 -6.67 -1.95
C ASP A 72 -7.36 -7.90 -2.53
N LEU A 73 -6.12 -8.10 -2.11
CA LEU A 73 -5.37 -9.34 -2.29
C LEU A 73 -5.11 -9.96 -0.92
N ALA A 74 -5.44 -11.24 -0.76
CA ALA A 74 -5.25 -11.95 0.50
C ALA A 74 -4.20 -13.05 0.36
N HIS A 75 -3.35 -13.19 1.36
CA HIS A 75 -2.55 -14.38 1.60
C HIS A 75 -3.20 -15.19 2.72
N ILE A 76 -3.86 -16.29 2.35
CA ILE A 76 -4.77 -17.06 3.19
C ILE A 76 -4.05 -17.61 4.41
N THR A 77 -2.84 -18.16 4.23
CA THR A 77 -2.12 -18.88 5.28
C THR A 77 -1.58 -17.96 6.38
N SER A 78 -1.27 -16.70 6.04
CA SER A 78 -0.87 -15.69 7.03
C SER A 78 -1.97 -14.69 7.35
N GLU A 79 -3.19 -14.89 6.84
CA GLU A 79 -4.33 -13.96 6.99
C GLU A 79 -3.95 -12.51 6.68
N SER A 80 -3.05 -12.31 5.72
CA SER A 80 -2.49 -11.00 5.41
C SER A 80 -3.20 -10.40 4.20
N VAL A 81 -3.29 -9.08 4.14
CA VAL A 81 -4.09 -8.37 3.14
C VAL A 81 -3.31 -7.21 2.52
N PHE A 82 -3.51 -7.01 1.21
CA PHE A 82 -3.17 -5.78 0.51
C PHE A 82 -4.43 -5.14 -0.08
N GLU A 83 -4.76 -3.92 0.34
CA GLU A 83 -5.98 -3.22 -0.04
C GLU A 83 -5.70 -1.74 -0.38
N PRO A 84 -6.35 -1.17 -1.42
CA PRO A 84 -6.39 0.27 -1.61
C PRO A 84 -7.43 0.90 -0.69
N LEU A 85 -7.07 1.99 -0.02
CA LEU A 85 -7.97 2.76 0.84
C LEU A 85 -8.33 4.09 0.18
N SER A 86 -9.55 4.57 0.47
CA SER A 86 -9.93 5.95 0.17
C SER A 86 -9.21 6.90 1.14
N ASN A 87 -8.93 8.11 0.68
CA ASN A 87 -8.46 9.19 1.55
C ASN A 87 -9.61 9.72 2.42
N ASN A 88 -9.98 8.97 3.46
CA ASN A 88 -11.00 9.33 4.46
C ASN A 88 -10.50 8.88 5.85
N PRO A 89 -10.61 9.71 6.90
CA PRO A 89 -10.36 9.34 8.29
C PRO A 89 -10.83 7.93 8.70
N ASP A 90 -12.06 7.56 8.37
CA ASP A 90 -12.66 6.28 8.80
C ASP A 90 -11.99 5.07 8.15
N ALA A 91 -11.27 5.27 7.04
CA ALA A 91 -10.66 4.19 6.31
C ALA A 91 -9.46 3.58 7.04
N VAL A 92 -8.88 4.24 8.05
CA VAL A 92 -7.70 3.75 8.80
C VAL A 92 -8.05 3.40 10.24
N ASP A 93 -9.23 3.78 10.72
CA ASP A 93 -9.60 3.54 12.12
C ASP A 93 -9.70 2.04 12.44
N GLY A 94 -9.16 1.65 13.58
CA GLY A 94 -9.05 0.25 14.01
C GLY A 94 -8.11 -0.64 13.18
N LYS A 95 -7.39 -0.08 12.19
CA LYS A 95 -6.38 -0.81 11.41
C LYS A 95 -5.01 -0.72 12.07
N ASP A 96 -4.20 -1.75 11.82
CA ASP A 96 -2.84 -1.88 12.36
C ASP A 96 -1.86 -2.12 11.20
N PRO A 97 -1.56 -1.07 10.40
CA PRO A 97 -0.81 -1.21 9.16
C PRO A 97 0.60 -1.69 9.43
N THR A 98 1.04 -2.73 8.74
CA THR A 98 2.46 -3.14 8.74
C THR A 98 3.22 -2.42 7.63
N VAL A 99 2.52 -2.12 6.53
CA VAL A 99 3.03 -1.29 5.43
C VAL A 99 1.98 -0.26 5.03
N ALA A 100 2.38 1.00 5.02
CA ALA A 100 1.54 2.13 4.62
C ALA A 100 2.14 2.81 3.39
N ILE A 101 1.34 2.99 2.34
CA ILE A 101 1.79 3.57 1.07
C ILE A 101 0.94 4.80 0.79
N LEU A 102 1.60 5.93 0.57
CA LEU A 102 0.96 7.18 0.16
C LEU A 102 1.50 7.59 -1.20
N ASP A 103 0.65 7.52 -2.22
CA ASP A 103 0.98 7.92 -3.59
C ASP A 103 0.49 9.32 -3.91
N GLU A 104 1.32 10.07 -4.63
CA GLU A 104 1.15 11.49 -4.93
C GLU A 104 0.93 12.36 -3.68
N LEU A 105 1.77 12.18 -2.65
CA LEU A 105 1.65 12.89 -1.36
C LEU A 105 1.52 14.41 -1.53
N ALA A 106 2.36 15.04 -2.36
CA ALA A 106 2.26 16.49 -2.62
C ALA A 106 0.92 16.98 -3.22
N SER A 107 0.07 16.06 -3.71
CA SER A 107 -1.27 16.35 -4.22
C SER A 107 -2.38 16.02 -3.21
N MET A 108 -2.05 15.54 -2.02
CA MET A 108 -3.02 15.29 -0.96
C MET A 108 -3.53 16.61 -0.35
N PRO A 109 -4.79 16.66 0.11
CA PRO A 109 -5.38 17.87 0.68
C PRO A 109 -4.78 18.26 2.03
N ASP A 110 -4.40 17.28 2.85
CA ASP A 110 -3.92 17.41 4.22
C ASP A 110 -3.06 16.20 4.64
N ASP A 111 -2.42 16.30 5.80
CA ASP A 111 -1.53 15.26 6.36
C ASP A 111 -2.28 14.23 7.21
N GLU A 112 -3.63 14.22 7.17
CA GLU A 112 -4.41 13.39 8.09
C GLU A 112 -4.14 11.91 7.82
N MET A 113 -4.19 11.48 6.56
CA MET A 113 -3.96 10.09 6.19
C MET A 113 -2.56 9.60 6.62
N TYR A 114 -1.54 10.44 6.45
CA TYR A 114 -0.19 10.14 6.92
C TYR A 114 -0.12 10.01 8.44
N SER A 115 -0.70 10.96 9.16
CA SER A 115 -0.75 10.96 10.62
C SER A 115 -1.47 9.72 11.17
N ARG A 116 -2.54 9.27 10.51
CA ARG A 116 -3.29 8.06 10.87
C ARG A 116 -2.49 6.80 10.63
N PHE A 117 -1.83 6.67 9.49
CA PHE A 117 -0.94 5.54 9.25
C PHE A 117 0.19 5.50 10.28
N LYS A 118 0.84 6.62 10.55
CA LYS A 118 1.88 6.72 11.58
C LYS A 118 1.39 6.32 12.97
N THR A 119 0.20 6.79 13.34
CA THR A 119 -0.43 6.44 14.63
C THR A 119 -0.77 4.96 14.70
N GLY A 120 -1.42 4.40 13.67
CA GLY A 120 -1.76 2.98 13.61
C GLY A 120 -0.52 2.07 13.63
N MET A 121 0.61 2.57 13.12
CA MET A 121 1.89 1.85 13.10
C MET A 121 2.67 1.89 14.42
N THR A 122 2.23 2.63 15.44
CA THR A 122 3.03 2.88 16.66
C THR A 122 3.41 1.61 17.41
N LEU A 123 2.56 0.58 17.37
CA LEU A 123 2.80 -0.70 18.06
C LEU A 123 3.51 -1.74 17.17
N GLN A 124 3.70 -1.44 15.87
CA GLN A 124 4.43 -2.32 14.97
C GLN A 124 5.93 -2.25 15.28
N LYS A 125 6.58 -3.43 15.31
CA LYS A 125 8.03 -3.49 15.56
C LYS A 125 8.85 -2.97 14.38
N ASN A 126 8.41 -3.28 13.15
CA ASN A 126 9.10 -2.94 11.91
C ASN A 126 8.12 -2.39 10.85
N PRO A 127 7.43 -1.26 11.12
CA PRO A 127 6.53 -0.66 10.15
C PRO A 127 7.32 -0.11 8.96
N LEU A 128 6.76 -0.20 7.75
CA LEU A 128 7.31 0.44 6.55
C LEU A 128 6.31 1.45 5.98
N THR A 129 6.68 2.73 5.99
CA THR A 129 5.94 3.78 5.30
C THR A 129 6.63 4.14 3.98
N LEU A 130 5.93 4.01 2.87
CA LEU A 130 6.39 4.39 1.53
C LEU A 130 5.67 5.66 1.10
N LEU A 131 6.40 6.79 1.11
CA LEU A 131 5.92 8.07 0.59
C LEU A 131 6.37 8.23 -0.85
N ILE A 132 5.41 8.33 -1.76
CA ILE A 132 5.65 8.51 -3.18
C ILE A 132 5.10 9.87 -3.56
N SER A 133 5.94 10.65 -4.22
CA SER A 133 5.49 11.90 -4.80
C SER A 133 6.29 12.26 -6.04
N THR A 134 5.62 12.97 -6.92
CA THR A 134 6.25 13.73 -8.00
C THR A 134 6.33 15.19 -7.57
N ALA A 135 7.46 15.85 -7.86
CA ALA A 135 7.60 17.27 -7.55
C ALA A 135 6.48 18.03 -8.30
N GLY A 136 5.59 18.66 -7.53
CA GLY A 136 4.59 19.59 -8.04
C GLY A 136 5.11 21.03 -7.93
N ASP A 137 4.44 21.96 -8.61
CA ASP A 137 4.82 23.38 -8.62
C ASP A 137 4.53 24.10 -7.29
N ASN A 138 3.96 23.39 -6.29
CA ASN A 138 3.57 23.94 -5.01
C ASN A 138 4.68 23.78 -3.96
N LEU A 139 5.42 24.86 -3.70
CA LEU A 139 6.51 24.92 -2.71
C LEU A 139 6.03 24.82 -1.26
N ASN A 140 4.71 24.94 -1.01
CA ASN A 140 4.10 24.73 0.31
C ASN A 140 3.58 23.29 0.51
N SER A 141 3.97 22.35 -0.36
CA SER A 141 3.55 20.95 -0.20
C SER A 141 4.12 20.36 1.09
N GLN A 142 3.39 19.40 1.63
CA GLN A 142 3.70 18.64 2.86
C GLN A 142 5.13 18.07 2.89
N MET A 143 5.71 17.86 1.70
CA MET A 143 7.07 17.38 1.52
C MET A 143 8.18 18.36 1.92
N TYR A 144 7.86 19.63 2.22
CA TYR A 144 8.86 20.59 2.71
C TYR A 144 9.14 20.43 4.23
N GLN A 145 8.24 19.78 4.98
CA GLN A 145 8.34 19.67 6.44
C GLN A 145 8.91 18.33 6.95
N GLU A 146 9.12 17.35 6.06
CA GLU A 146 9.76 16.05 6.36
C GLU A 146 11.23 16.04 5.91
#